data_AF-A0A934PK29-F1
#
_entry.id   AF-A0A934PK29-F1
#
_cell.length_a   1.000
_cell.length_b   1.000
_cell.length_c   1.000
_cell.angle_alpha   90.00
_cell.angle_beta   90.00
_cell.angle_gamma   90.00
#
_symmetry.space_group_name_H-M   'P 1'
#
loop_
_entity.id
_entity.type
_entity.pdbx_description
1 polymer ?
#
loop_
_entity_poly.entity_id
_entity_poly.type
_entity_poly.pdbx_seq_one_letter_code
_entity_poly.pdbx_strand_id
1 'polypeptide(L)'
;MKELIFKICLVVSFFVSTMSFAQSLNKNSLLSELNNTNGVSLNAQEKASYEKANADLATGLFNMDKKNLPKDQRDKEIDNLFDKRNNSLKSTLGPGKSSGLTKNINQTKRKIKLAKLVL
;
A
#
# COMPACT_ATOMS: atom_id res chain seq x y z
N MET A 1 31.21 31.50 -8.32
CA MET A 1 30.66 30.40 -9.15
C MET A 1 30.63 29.03 -8.45
N LYS A 2 31.52 28.71 -7.49
CA LYS A 2 31.53 27.41 -6.81
C LYS A 2 30.35 27.20 -5.83
N GLU A 3 29.88 28.26 -5.16
CA GLU A 3 28.75 28.17 -4.22
C GLU A 3 27.39 27.99 -4.90
N LEU A 4 27.25 28.47 -6.14
CA LEU A 4 26.01 28.38 -6.91
C LEU A 4 25.71 26.91 -7.29
N ILE A 5 26.76 26.17 -7.65
CA ILE A 5 26.68 24.75 -8.03
C ILE A 5 26.25 23.90 -6.82
N PHE A 6 26.76 24.22 -5.62
CA PHE A 6 26.44 23.48 -4.40
C PHE A 6 24.96 23.63 -4.00
N LYS A 7 24.40 24.84 -4.13
CA LYS A 7 22.97 25.08 -3.84
C LYS A 7 22.05 24.39 -4.85
N ILE A 8 22.45 24.34 -6.13
CA ILE A 8 21.68 23.66 -7.19
C ILE A 8 21.67 22.14 -6.96
N CYS A 9 22.80 21.52 -6.60
CA CYS A 9 22.84 20.10 -6.25
C CYS A 9 21.94 19.77 -5.04
N LEU A 10 21.90 20.65 -4.04
CA LEU A 10 21.09 20.43 -2.84
C LEU A 10 19.59 20.49 -3.15
N VAL A 11 19.17 21.43 -4.01
CA VAL A 11 17.76 21.52 -4.46
C VAL A 11 17.38 20.33 -5.35
N VAL A 12 18.25 19.93 -6.29
CA VAL A 12 17.98 18.78 -7.16
C VAL A 12 17.88 17.48 -6.36
N SER A 13 18.79 17.24 -5.40
CA SER A 13 18.73 16.05 -4.54
C SER A 13 17.48 15.98 -3.66
N PHE A 14 16.97 17.14 -3.21
CA PHE A 14 15.72 17.20 -2.45
C PHE A 14 14.50 16.86 -3.33
N PHE A 15 14.47 17.33 -4.58
CA PHE A 15 13.38 17.03 -5.51
C PHE A 15 13.40 15.58 -6.02
N VAL A 16 14.58 14.97 -6.27
CA VAL A 16 14.62 13.56 -6.71
C VAL A 16 14.07 12.62 -5.64
N SER A 17 14.27 12.93 -4.35
CA SER A 17 13.69 12.13 -3.25
C SER A 17 12.16 12.12 -3.22
N THR A 18 11.52 13.18 -3.75
CA THR A 18 10.06 13.25 -3.90
C THR A 18 9.56 12.63 -5.21
N MET A 19 10.39 12.53 -6.24
CA MET A 19 10.02 11.94 -7.54
C MET A 19 9.98 10.41 -7.53
N SER A 20 10.69 9.73 -6.62
CA SER A 20 10.52 8.28 -6.45
C SER A 20 9.11 7.89 -5.98
N PHE A 21 8.30 8.82 -5.47
CA PHE A 21 6.92 8.58 -5.06
C PHE A 21 5.88 8.74 -6.18
N ALA A 22 6.28 9.25 -7.35
CA ALA A 22 5.43 9.34 -8.54
C ALA A 22 5.51 8.10 -9.44
N GLN A 23 6.31 7.08 -9.06
CA GLN A 23 6.20 5.77 -9.68
C GLN A 23 4.81 5.21 -9.34
N SER A 24 3.92 5.29 -10.32
CA SER A 24 2.61 4.64 -10.36
C SER A 24 2.65 3.35 -9.53
N LEU A 25 1.83 3.29 -8.48
CA LEU A 25 1.59 2.07 -7.71
C LEU A 25 0.92 1.08 -8.65
N ASN A 26 1.71 0.37 -9.45
CA ASN A 26 1.21 -0.72 -10.29
C ASN A 26 0.84 -1.91 -9.40
N LYS A 27 -0.01 -2.80 -9.92
CA LYS A 27 -0.58 -3.90 -9.14
C LYS A 27 0.48 -4.83 -8.54
N ASN A 28 1.58 -5.04 -9.24
CA ASN A 28 2.66 -5.93 -8.80
C ASN A 28 3.47 -5.31 -7.67
N SER A 29 3.79 -4.01 -7.76
CA SER A 29 4.50 -3.29 -6.70
C SER A 29 3.66 -3.24 -5.42
N LEU A 30 2.36 -2.95 -5.56
CA LEU A 30 1.43 -2.98 -4.42
C LEU A 30 1.35 -4.38 -3.81
N LEU A 31 1.21 -5.43 -4.62
CA LEU A 31 1.15 -6.81 -4.12
C LEU A 31 2.43 -7.23 -3.41
N SER A 32 3.59 -6.83 -3.92
CA SER A 32 4.88 -7.09 -3.28
C SER A 32 4.95 -6.44 -1.90
N GLU A 33 4.55 -5.17 -1.78
CA GLU A 33 4.54 -4.46 -0.48
C GLU A 33 3.51 -5.06 0.49
N LEU A 34 2.32 -5.45 -0.01
CA LEU A 34 1.29 -6.10 0.81
C LEU A 34 1.68 -7.52 1.27
N ASN A 35 2.34 -8.30 0.41
CA ASN A 35 2.74 -9.68 0.70
C ASN A 35 3.99 -9.79 1.58
N ASN A 36 4.66 -8.68 1.89
CA ASN A 36 5.74 -8.67 2.86
C ASN A 36 5.20 -8.99 4.27
N THR A 37 5.60 -10.15 4.80
CA THR A 37 5.16 -10.61 6.12
C THR A 37 5.93 -9.98 7.27
N ASN A 38 6.95 -9.16 6.99
CA ASN A 38 7.80 -8.46 7.98
C ASN A 38 8.32 -9.39 9.09
N GLY A 39 8.72 -10.61 8.73
CA GLY A 39 9.26 -11.61 9.66
C GLY A 39 8.22 -12.46 10.37
N VAL A 40 6.92 -12.28 10.12
CA VAL A 40 5.89 -13.21 10.58
C VAL A 40 5.96 -14.50 9.75
N SER A 41 6.24 -15.61 10.44
CA SER A 41 6.23 -16.94 9.82
C SER A 41 4.79 -17.42 9.60
N LEU A 42 4.51 -17.84 8.37
CA LEU A 42 3.21 -18.37 7.95
C LEU A 42 3.41 -19.77 7.39
N ASN A 43 2.56 -20.72 7.78
CA ASN A 43 2.50 -22.02 7.11
C ASN A 43 1.91 -21.87 5.69
N ALA A 44 1.92 -22.95 4.90
CA ALA A 44 1.45 -22.90 3.50
C ALA A 44 0.00 -22.41 3.36
N GLN A 45 -0.92 -22.88 4.21
CA GLN A 45 -2.33 -22.51 4.17
C GLN A 45 -2.56 -21.06 4.63
N GLU A 46 -1.85 -20.64 5.66
CA GLU A 46 -1.87 -19.27 6.18
C GLU A 46 -1.31 -18.28 5.15
N LYS A 47 -0.19 -18.64 4.49
CA LYS A 47 0.42 -17.85 3.43
C LYS A 47 -0.53 -17.71 2.23
N ALA A 48 -1.15 -18.80 1.79
CA ALA A 48 -2.12 -18.75 0.71
C ALA A 48 -3.33 -17.86 1.05
N SER A 49 -3.83 -17.94 2.29
CA SER A 49 -4.93 -17.08 2.77
C SER A 49 -4.51 -15.61 2.83
N TYR A 50 -3.29 -15.35 3.28
CA TYR A 50 -2.70 -14.02 3.35
C TYR A 50 -2.55 -13.37 1.98
N GLU A 51 -1.92 -14.08 1.05
CA GLU A 51 -1.71 -13.63 -0.33
C GLU A 51 -3.02 -13.43 -1.06
N LYS A 52 -4.02 -14.31 -0.85
CA LYS A 52 -5.36 -14.15 -1.41
C LYS A 52 -6.04 -12.88 -0.91
N ALA A 53 -6.03 -12.64 0.40
CA ALA A 53 -6.63 -11.43 0.98
C ALA A 53 -5.97 -10.14 0.45
N ASN A 54 -4.66 -10.18 0.20
CA ASN A 54 -3.93 -9.06 -0.41
C ASN A 54 -4.22 -8.91 -1.91
N ALA A 55 -4.38 -10.01 -2.65
CA ALA A 55 -4.77 -10.01 -4.05
C ALA A 55 -6.17 -9.41 -4.27
N ASP A 56 -7.11 -9.76 -3.39
CA ASP A 56 -8.47 -9.21 -3.37
C ASP A 56 -8.45 -7.71 -3.06
N LEU A 57 -7.67 -7.29 -2.05
CA LEU A 57 -7.47 -5.88 -1.71
C LEU A 57 -6.91 -5.08 -2.90
N ALA A 58 -5.82 -5.56 -3.50
CA ALA A 58 -5.21 -4.89 -4.65
C ALA A 58 -6.23 -4.77 -5.80
N THR A 59 -6.89 -5.87 -6.17
CA THR A 59 -7.90 -5.86 -7.24
C THR A 59 -9.05 -4.88 -6.95
N GLY A 60 -9.53 -4.83 -5.71
CA GLY A 60 -10.54 -3.85 -5.27
C GLY A 60 -10.08 -2.41 -5.42
N LEU A 61 -8.84 -2.10 -5.02
CA LEU A 61 -8.26 -0.76 -5.16
C LEU A 61 -8.13 -0.32 -6.63
N PHE A 62 -7.68 -1.21 -7.52
CA PHE A 62 -7.62 -0.91 -8.96
C PHE A 62 -9.02 -0.73 -9.59
N ASN A 63 -9.99 -1.54 -9.18
CA ASN A 63 -11.36 -1.40 -9.68
C ASN A 63 -12.04 -0.14 -9.16
N MET A 64 -11.74 0.28 -7.93
CA MET A 64 -12.21 1.54 -7.37
C MET A 64 -11.60 2.75 -8.10
N ASP A 65 -10.29 2.71 -8.38
CA ASP A 65 -9.60 3.82 -9.05
C ASP A 65 -10.21 4.14 -10.42
N LYS A 66 -10.58 3.10 -11.19
CA LYS A 66 -11.30 3.24 -12.47
C LYS A 66 -12.65 3.98 -12.37
N LYS A 67 -13.25 4.07 -11.19
CA LYS A 67 -14.56 4.72 -10.99
C LYS A 67 -14.46 6.24 -10.84
N ASN A 68 -13.26 6.82 -10.76
CA ASN A 68 -13.04 8.27 -10.63
C ASN A 68 -13.92 8.93 -9.54
N LEU A 69 -14.06 8.26 -8.40
CA LEU A 69 -14.89 8.73 -7.30
C LEU A 69 -14.35 10.03 -6.69
N PRO A 70 -15.23 10.93 -6.17
CA PRO A 70 -14.81 12.03 -5.33
C PRO A 70 -13.96 11.55 -4.15
N LYS A 71 -13.00 12.37 -3.73
CA LYS A 71 -12.01 12.03 -2.69
C LYS A 71 -12.64 11.38 -1.46
N ASP A 72 -13.72 11.95 -0.94
CA ASP A 72 -14.35 11.51 0.30
C ASP A 72 -14.97 10.11 0.16
N GLN A 73 -15.54 9.81 -1.00
CA GLN A 73 -16.10 8.49 -1.33
C GLN A 73 -15.00 7.47 -1.58
N ARG A 74 -13.97 7.87 -2.33
CA ARG A 74 -12.78 7.03 -2.57
C ARG A 74 -12.10 6.66 -1.25
N ASP A 75 -11.88 7.61 -0.36
CA ASP A 75 -11.19 7.37 0.90
C ASP A 75 -12.01 6.42 1.82
N LYS A 76 -13.34 6.54 1.81
CA LYS A 76 -14.25 5.58 2.48
C LYS A 76 -14.18 4.19 1.86
N GLU A 77 -14.14 4.09 0.54
CA GLU A 77 -14.05 2.80 -0.14
C GLU A 77 -12.69 2.12 0.10
N ILE A 78 -11.60 2.90 0.13
CA ILE A 78 -10.29 2.44 0.60
C ILE A 78 -10.42 1.90 2.03
N ASP A 79 -11.06 2.64 2.94
CA ASP A 79 -11.28 2.15 4.32
C ASP A 79 -11.97 0.80 4.34
N ASN A 80 -13.10 0.66 3.63
CA ASN A 80 -13.88 -0.57 3.54
C ASN A 80 -13.06 -1.75 3.01
N LEU A 81 -12.24 -1.53 1.96
CA LEU A 81 -11.41 -2.58 1.38
C LEU A 81 -10.36 -3.10 2.36
N PHE A 82 -9.68 -2.19 3.07
CA PHE A 82 -8.71 -2.57 4.10
C PHE A 82 -9.38 -3.28 5.29
N ASP A 83 -10.55 -2.82 5.71
CA ASP A 83 -11.29 -3.44 6.81
C ASP A 83 -11.77 -4.84 6.44
N LYS A 84 -12.27 -5.03 5.22
CA LYS A 84 -12.63 -6.35 4.68
C LYS A 84 -11.43 -7.31 4.67
N ARG A 85 -10.27 -6.84 4.21
CA ARG A 85 -9.02 -7.62 4.23
C ARG A 85 -8.63 -7.99 5.66
N ASN A 86 -8.67 -7.04 6.60
CA ASN A 86 -8.32 -7.30 8.00
C ASN A 86 -9.28 -8.29 8.66
N ASN A 87 -10.58 -8.20 8.39
CA ASN A 87 -11.58 -9.14 8.90
C ASN A 87 -11.38 -10.56 8.33
N SER A 88 -11.10 -10.67 7.03
CA SER A 88 -10.75 -11.94 6.39
C SER A 88 -9.52 -12.59 7.04
N LEU A 89 -8.47 -11.80 7.30
CA LEU A 89 -7.26 -12.29 7.97
C LEU A 89 -7.48 -12.66 9.43
N LYS A 90 -8.27 -11.89 10.19
CA LYS A 90 -8.63 -12.24 11.56
C LYS A 90 -9.38 -13.57 11.61
N SER A 91 -10.29 -13.80 10.66
CA SER A 91 -11.07 -15.05 10.57
C SER A 91 -10.21 -16.26 10.18
N THR A 92 -9.15 -16.07 9.40
CA THR A 92 -8.33 -17.17 8.87
C THR A 92 -7.07 -17.45 9.68
N LEU A 93 -6.40 -16.41 10.17
CA LEU A 93 -5.12 -16.50 10.90
C LEU A 93 -5.26 -16.34 12.41
N GLY A 94 -6.44 -15.92 12.89
CA GLY A 94 -6.68 -15.55 14.28
C GLY A 94 -6.14 -14.15 14.65
N PRO A 95 -6.57 -13.60 15.79
CA PRO A 95 -6.24 -12.23 16.20
C PRO A 95 -4.75 -12.00 16.50
N GLY A 96 -4.04 -13.03 16.98
CA GLY A 96 -2.61 -12.95 17.30
C GLY A 96 -1.75 -12.68 16.07
N LYS A 97 -1.71 -13.62 15.10
CA LYS A 97 -0.88 -13.50 13.88
C LYS A 97 -1.31 -12.35 12.98
N SER A 98 -2.61 -12.08 12.86
CA SER A 98 -3.11 -10.97 12.05
C SER A 98 -2.67 -9.59 12.56
N SER A 99 -2.47 -9.42 13.88
CA SER A 99 -1.97 -8.16 14.45
C SER A 99 -0.54 -7.82 14.01
N GLY A 100 0.36 -8.81 13.95
CA GLY A 100 1.73 -8.62 13.47
C GLY A 100 1.79 -8.23 11.99
N LEU A 101 0.91 -8.83 11.18
CA LEU A 101 0.82 -8.58 9.73
C LEU A 101 0.09 -7.28 9.36
N THR A 102 -0.55 -6.61 10.32
CA THR A 102 -1.31 -5.37 10.09
C THR A 102 -0.56 -4.12 10.53
N LYS A 103 0.55 -4.23 11.26
CA LYS A 103 1.28 -3.06 11.80
C LYS A 103 1.74 -2.07 10.71
N ASN A 104 2.22 -2.56 9.58
CA ASN A 104 2.64 -1.73 8.44
C ASN A 104 1.51 -1.42 7.44
N ILE A 105 0.36 -2.10 7.54
CA ILE A 105 -0.75 -1.95 6.58
C ILE A 105 -1.38 -0.55 6.63
N ASN A 106 -1.37 0.08 7.81
CA ASN A 106 -1.88 1.43 8.00
C ASN A 106 -1.03 2.47 7.26
N GLN A 107 0.27 2.24 7.13
CA GLN A 107 1.14 3.11 6.36
C GLN A 107 0.85 2.95 4.86
N THR A 108 0.70 1.73 4.36
CA THR A 108 0.28 1.46 2.98
C THR A 108 -1.08 2.09 2.67
N LYS A 109 -2.05 1.97 3.59
CA LYS A 109 -3.37 2.60 3.47
C LYS A 109 -3.28 4.12 3.35
N ARG A 110 -2.46 4.78 4.18
CA ARG A 110 -2.21 6.23 4.09
C ARG A 110 -1.55 6.60 2.77
N LYS A 111 -0.54 5.85 2.34
CA LYS A 111 0.12 6.05 1.03
C LYS A 111 -0.89 5.97 -0.12
N ILE A 112 -1.79 5.00 -0.10
CA ILE A 112 -2.83 4.84 -1.15
C ILE A 112 -3.85 5.99 -1.14
N LYS A 113 -4.27 6.50 0.03
CA LYS A 113 -5.17 7.66 0.09
C LYS A 113 -4.54 8.95 -0.46
N LEU A 114 -3.22 9.09 -0.27
CA LEU A 114 -2.43 10.23 -0.74
C LEU A 114 -2.08 10.12 -2.22
N ALA A 115 -1.76 8.92 -2.69
CA ALA A 115 -1.54 8.66 -4.10
C ALA A 115 -2.87 8.78 -4.86
N LYS A 116 -2.91 9.56 -5.93
CA LYS A 116 -3.75 9.14 -7.05
C LYS A 116 -3.10 7.84 -7.53
N LEU A 117 -3.83 6.73 -7.51
CA LEU A 117 -3.42 5.56 -8.26
C LEU A 117 -3.43 6.03 -9.72
N VAL A 118 -2.26 6.34 -10.27
CA VAL A 118 -2.15 6.78 -11.66
C VAL A 118 -2.06 5.52 -12.48
N LEU A 119 -3.16 5.14 -13.13
CA LEU A 119 -3.16 4.21 -14.26
C LEU A 119 -2.56 4.88 -15.50
#